data_AF-A0A022QBJ3-F1
#
_entry.id   AF-A0A022QBJ3-F1
#
_cell.length_a   1.000
_cell.length_b   1.000
_cell.length_c   1.000
_cell.angle_alpha   90.00
_cell.angle_beta   90.00
_cell.angle_gamma   90.00
#
_symmetry.space_group_name_H-M   'P 1'
#
loop_
_entity.id
_entity.type
_entity.pdbx_description
1 polymer ?
#
loop_
_entity_poly.entity_id
_entity_poly.type
_entity_poly.pdbx_seq_one_letter_code
_entity_poly.pdbx_strand_id
1 'polypeptide(L)'
;GTVVLVFQPAEEAGNGAKKMIEEGALENVEAIFALHVSHLLPTAVIGSRSGPLLAGCGFFKAVITGQTSPARNILHRSPDTVLAASAAVISLQGIVSRESNPLDSQVVSVTFMNSGNDTDEMPFRVEFGGTLRAFSNTSFQQLLKRIEEVII
;
A
#
# COMPACT_ATOMS: atom_id res chain seq x y z
N GLY A 1 -27.59 -1.77 29.88
CA GLY A 1 -26.59 -1.67 28.81
C GLY A 1 -25.77 -2.93 28.77
N THR A 2 -25.11 -3.21 27.65
CA THR A 2 -24.27 -4.40 27.45
C THR A 2 -22.86 -3.95 27.12
N VAL A 3 -21.85 -4.59 27.71
CA VAL A 3 -20.44 -4.36 27.37
C VAL A 3 -19.91 -5.61 26.68
N VAL A 4 -19.38 -5.44 25.47
CA VAL A 4 -18.75 -6.51 24.68
C VAL A 4 -17.23 -6.32 24.76
N LEU A 5 -16.51 -7.36 25.16
CA LEU A 5 -15.05 -7.36 25.20
C LEU A 5 -14.51 -8.06 23.95
N VAL A 6 -13.78 -7.31 23.11
CA VAL A 6 -13.24 -7.79 21.84
C VAL A 6 -11.74 -8.01 21.98
N PHE A 7 -11.31 -9.27 21.95
CA PHE A 7 -9.89 -9.64 21.96
C PHE A 7 -9.45 -9.94 20.53
N GLN A 8 -9.02 -8.89 19.82
CA GLN A 8 -8.70 -8.98 18.40
C GLN A 8 -7.35 -9.67 18.15
N PRO A 9 -7.29 -10.74 17.33
CA PRO A 9 -6.03 -11.30 16.86
C PRO A 9 -5.47 -10.52 15.66
N ALA A 10 -4.25 -10.86 15.23
CA ALA A 10 -3.70 -10.52 13.91
C ALA A 10 -3.81 -9.03 13.50
N GLU A 11 -3.61 -8.11 14.45
CA GLU A 11 -3.60 -6.67 14.20
C GLU A 11 -2.45 -6.27 13.25
N GLU A 12 -1.24 -6.75 13.54
CA GLU A 12 -0.02 -6.47 12.76
C GLU A 12 -0.11 -6.93 11.29
N ALA A 13 -0.92 -7.96 11.01
CA ALA A 13 -1.17 -8.44 9.66
C ALA A 13 -2.27 -7.67 8.92
N GLY A 14 -2.99 -6.78 9.62
CA GLY A 14 -4.05 -5.93 9.09
C GLY A 14 -5.35 -6.65 8.73
N ASN A 15 -5.59 -7.87 9.20
CA ASN A 15 -6.74 -8.68 8.77
C ASN A 15 -7.64 -9.20 9.91
N GLY A 16 -7.22 -9.09 11.17
CA GLY A 16 -7.99 -9.61 12.31
C GLY A 16 -9.32 -8.90 12.53
N ALA A 17 -9.32 -7.57 12.59
CA ALA A 17 -10.54 -6.78 12.79
C ALA A 17 -11.60 -7.09 11.73
N LYS A 18 -11.20 -7.15 10.45
CA LYS A 18 -12.09 -7.43 9.32
C LYS A 18 -12.82 -8.77 9.50
N LYS A 19 -12.08 -9.83 9.82
CA LYS A 19 -12.66 -11.17 10.03
C LYS A 19 -13.64 -11.20 11.20
N MET A 20 -13.28 -10.57 12.32
CA MET A 20 -14.17 -10.53 13.48
C MET A 20 -15.48 -9.79 13.18
N ILE A 21 -15.41 -8.69 12.41
CA ILE A 21 -16.60 -7.96 11.97
C ILE A 21 -17.47 -8.83 11.06
N GLU A 22 -16.86 -9.54 10.11
CA GLU A 22 -17.55 -10.48 9.22
C GLU A 22 -18.23 -11.64 9.98
N GLU A 23 -17.66 -12.06 11.11
CA GLU A 23 -18.20 -13.08 12.02
C GLU A 23 -19.21 -12.52 13.05
N GLY A 24 -19.58 -11.25 12.95
CA GLY A 24 -20.63 -10.64 13.76
C GLY A 24 -20.17 -10.07 15.11
N ALA A 25 -18.87 -9.88 15.34
CA ALA A 25 -18.36 -9.36 16.61
C ALA A 25 -18.88 -7.97 17.00
N LEU A 26 -19.39 -7.20 16.03
CA LEU A 26 -19.98 -5.87 16.24
C LEU A 26 -21.51 -5.84 16.07
N GLU A 27 -22.17 -6.99 15.99
CA GLU A 27 -23.64 -7.04 15.95
C GLU A 27 -24.22 -6.44 17.24
N ASN A 28 -25.18 -5.54 17.08
CA ASN A 28 -25.85 -4.82 18.18
C ASN A 28 -24.89 -3.96 19.05
N VAL A 29 -23.75 -3.53 18.51
CA VAL A 29 -22.81 -2.61 19.18
C VAL A 29 -23.08 -1.17 18.71
N GLU A 30 -23.39 -0.27 19.66
CA GLU A 30 -23.68 1.15 19.37
C GLU A 30 -22.42 2.03 19.32
N ALA A 31 -21.37 1.65 20.05
CA ALA A 31 -20.11 2.38 20.11
C ALA A 31 -18.95 1.42 20.40
N ILE A 32 -17.78 1.72 19.85
CA ILE A 32 -16.55 0.97 20.07
C ILE A 32 -15.44 1.90 20.56
N PHE A 33 -14.63 1.39 21.50
CA PHE A 33 -13.48 2.09 22.02
C PHE A 33 -12.25 1.19 21.83
N ALA A 34 -11.14 1.80 21.41
CA ALA A 34 -9.85 1.14 21.30
C ALA A 34 -8.79 1.98 22.00
N LEU A 35 -7.80 1.31 22.58
CA LEU A 35 -6.68 1.94 23.28
C LEU A 35 -5.38 1.33 22.75
N HIS A 36 -4.38 2.19 22.56
CA HIS A 36 -3.03 1.77 22.20
C HIS A 36 -2.05 2.47 23.14
N VAL A 37 -1.15 1.71 23.77
CA VAL A 37 -0.10 2.30 24.61
C VAL A 37 0.90 2.99 23.69
N SER A 38 1.25 4.25 23.99
CA SER A 38 2.21 5.01 23.21
C SER A 38 3.37 5.44 24.07
N HIS A 39 4.59 5.13 23.63
CA HIS A 39 5.82 5.59 24.27
C HIS A 39 6.13 7.08 23.97
N LEU A 40 5.37 7.70 23.06
CA LEU A 40 5.52 9.11 22.69
C LEU A 40 4.80 10.06 23.66
N LEU A 41 3.95 9.53 24.54
CA LEU A 41 3.22 10.29 25.54
C LEU A 41 3.74 9.94 26.95
N PRO A 42 3.83 10.92 27.86
CA PRO A 42 4.14 10.64 29.26
C PRO A 42 3.13 9.68 29.89
N THR A 43 3.57 8.93 30.89
CA THR A 43 2.67 8.08 31.68
C THR A 43 1.53 8.91 32.28
N ALA A 44 0.33 8.33 32.33
CA ALA A 44 -0.91 8.95 32.78
C ALA A 44 -1.47 10.07 31.86
N VAL A 45 -0.97 10.19 30.62
CA VAL A 45 -1.55 11.07 29.59
C VAL A 45 -2.35 10.24 28.59
N ILE A 46 -3.57 10.71 28.28
CA ILE A 46 -4.42 10.15 27.21
C ILE A 46 -4.50 11.19 26.09
N GLY A 47 -4.06 10.80 24.89
CA GLY A 47 -4.23 11.59 23.68
C GLY A 47 -5.40 11.07 22.85
N SER A 48 -6.27 11.97 22.40
CA SER A 48 -7.33 11.66 21.44
C SER A 48 -7.61 12.86 20.54
N ARG A 49 -8.28 12.62 19.41
CA ARG A 49 -8.78 13.69 18.55
C ARG A 49 -10.06 13.23 17.86
N SER A 50 -10.90 14.19 17.45
CA SER A 50 -12.04 13.90 16.58
C SER A 50 -11.57 13.67 15.13
N GLY A 51 -12.29 12.81 14.41
CA GLY A 51 -11.95 12.45 13.03
C GLY A 51 -10.83 11.40 12.94
N PRO A 52 -10.24 11.19 11.75
CA PRO A 52 -9.20 10.20 11.52
C PRO A 52 -8.02 10.44 12.46
N LEU A 53 -7.48 9.44 13.15
CA LEU A 53 -6.32 9.60 14.06
C LEU A 53 -5.00 9.16 13.41
N LEU A 54 -5.03 8.06 12.65
CA LEU A 54 -3.89 7.46 11.95
C LEU A 54 -4.20 7.33 10.46
N ALA A 55 -3.16 7.32 9.63
CA ALA A 55 -3.29 7.10 8.19
C ALA A 55 -3.64 5.64 7.89
N GLY A 56 -4.49 5.43 6.89
CA GLY A 56 -4.71 4.11 6.29
C GLY A 56 -3.41 3.59 5.67
N CYS A 57 -3.24 2.27 5.66
CA CYS A 57 -2.09 1.59 5.07
C CYS A 57 -2.57 0.60 4.01
N GLY A 58 -1.93 0.63 2.84
CA GLY A 58 -2.18 -0.30 1.75
C GLY A 58 -0.88 -0.84 1.18
N PHE A 59 -1.01 -1.92 0.42
CA PHE A 59 0.10 -2.56 -0.29
C PHE A 59 -0.26 -2.69 -1.76
N PHE A 60 0.73 -2.62 -2.63
CA PHE A 60 0.57 -2.94 -4.03
C PHE A 60 1.74 -3.79 -4.52
N LYS A 61 1.46 -4.62 -5.51
CA LYS A 61 2.44 -5.45 -6.21
C LYS A 61 2.09 -5.45 -7.69
N ALA A 62 3.07 -5.11 -8.51
CA ALA A 62 2.95 -5.06 -9.95
C ALA A 62 3.93 -6.02 -10.61
N VAL A 63 3.52 -6.54 -11.76
CA VAL A 63 4.33 -7.45 -12.58
C VAL A 63 4.28 -6.96 -14.00
N ILE A 64 5.44 -6.57 -14.54
CA ILE A 64 5.60 -6.23 -15.95
C ILE A 64 6.21 -7.43 -16.66
N THR A 65 5.56 -7.89 -17.73
CA THR A 65 6.03 -9.02 -18.55
C THR A 65 6.21 -8.57 -20.00
N GLY A 66 7.33 -8.96 -20.60
CA GLY A 66 7.54 -8.81 -22.04
C GLY A 66 6.72 -9.82 -22.84
N GLN A 67 6.44 -9.54 -24.11
CA GLN A 67 6.04 -10.57 -25.07
C GLN A 67 7.30 -11.28 -25.58
N THR A 68 7.26 -12.62 -25.71
CA THR A 68 8.40 -13.52 -25.98
C THR A 68 9.29 -13.09 -27.16
N SER A 69 10.62 -13.26 -27.08
CA SER A 69 11.34 -14.48 -27.50
C SER A 69 12.79 -14.50 -26.96
N PRO A 70 13.38 -15.68 -26.65
CA PRO A 70 14.79 -15.85 -26.30
C PRO A 70 15.71 -15.68 -27.54
N ALA A 71 15.65 -14.51 -28.18
CA ALA A 71 16.65 -14.13 -29.18
C ALA A 71 17.83 -13.49 -28.44
N ARG A 72 18.74 -14.35 -27.99
CA ARG A 72 19.97 -14.09 -27.22
C ARG A 72 20.91 -12.97 -27.73
N ASN A 73 20.59 -12.28 -28.83
CA ASN A 73 21.52 -11.38 -29.53
C ASN A 73 20.88 -10.13 -30.16
N ILE A 74 19.62 -9.81 -29.86
CA ILE A 74 18.96 -8.62 -30.44
C ILE A 74 18.27 -7.79 -29.36
N LEU A 75 19.07 -7.23 -28.45
CA LEU A 75 18.59 -6.37 -27.34
C LEU A 75 17.69 -5.22 -27.81
N HIS A 76 17.97 -4.63 -28.98
CA HIS A 76 17.20 -3.51 -29.53
C HIS A 76 15.80 -3.90 -30.08
N ARG A 77 15.45 -5.19 -30.13
CA ARG A 77 14.11 -5.66 -30.55
C ARG A 77 13.32 -6.31 -29.42
N SER A 78 13.92 -6.48 -28.24
CA SER A 78 13.25 -7.06 -27.08
C SER A 78 12.60 -5.97 -26.25
N PRO A 79 11.36 -6.17 -25.76
CA PRO A 79 10.74 -5.25 -24.81
C PRO A 79 11.55 -5.23 -23.52
N ASP A 80 12.06 -4.05 -23.16
CA ASP A 80 12.86 -3.84 -21.96
C ASP A 80 11.94 -3.65 -20.74
N THR A 81 11.73 -4.73 -20.01
CA THR A 81 10.87 -4.73 -18.82
C THR A 81 11.49 -3.98 -17.63
N VAL A 82 12.83 -3.88 -17.56
CA VAL A 82 13.53 -3.12 -16.51
C VAL A 82 13.34 -1.64 -16.75
N LEU A 83 13.49 -1.18 -17.99
CA LEU A 83 13.26 0.21 -18.36
C LEU A 83 11.80 0.60 -18.13
N ALA A 84 10.85 -0.25 -18.55
CA ALA A 84 9.43 -0.02 -18.29
C ALA A 84 9.11 0.08 -16.79
N ALA A 85 9.62 -0.84 -15.98
CA ALA A 85 9.44 -0.80 -14.53
C ALA A 85 10.08 0.43 -13.88
N SER A 86 11.28 0.81 -14.33
CA SER A 86 11.98 2.01 -13.84
C SER A 86 11.19 3.28 -14.14
N ALA A 87 10.65 3.40 -15.36
CA ALA A 87 9.79 4.50 -15.76
C ALA A 87 8.49 4.55 -14.92
N ALA A 88 7.87 3.39 -14.65
CA ALA A 88 6.70 3.31 -13.78
C ALA A 88 7.03 3.78 -12.34
N VAL A 89 8.15 3.33 -11.77
CA VAL A 89 8.60 3.76 -10.43
C VAL A 89 8.79 5.27 -10.32
N ILE A 90 9.40 5.89 -11.34
CA ILE A 90 9.56 7.34 -11.38
C ILE A 90 8.20 8.03 -11.49
N SER A 91 7.33 7.56 -12.38
CA SER A 91 5.99 8.13 -12.59
C SER A 91 5.11 8.04 -11.35
N LEU A 92 5.22 6.97 -10.55
CA LEU A 92 4.50 6.83 -9.28
C LEU A 92 4.80 7.96 -8.29
N GLN A 93 6.00 8.57 -8.36
CA GLN A 93 6.35 9.71 -7.51
C GLN A 93 5.58 10.99 -7.91
N GLY A 94 5.09 11.04 -9.15
CA GLY A 94 4.22 12.10 -9.66
C GLY A 94 2.89 12.19 -8.92
N ILE A 95 2.34 11.06 -8.46
CA ILE A 95 1.05 11.01 -7.75
C ILE A 95 1.10 11.93 -6.52
N VAL A 96 2.06 11.68 -5.62
CA VAL A 96 2.19 12.47 -4.38
C VAL A 96 2.67 13.89 -4.67
N SER A 97 3.62 14.05 -5.58
CA SER A 97 4.27 15.35 -5.78
C SER A 97 3.45 16.34 -6.61
N ARG A 98 2.55 15.88 -7.49
CA ARG A 98 1.82 16.72 -8.46
C ARG A 98 0.29 16.56 -8.41
N GLU A 99 -0.24 15.42 -7.99
CA GLU A 99 -1.69 15.14 -8.03
C GLU A 99 -2.36 15.26 -6.66
N SER A 100 -1.64 14.95 -5.58
CA SER A 100 -2.16 14.98 -4.21
C SER A 100 -2.35 16.40 -3.68
N ASN A 101 -3.43 16.60 -2.90
CA ASN A 101 -3.62 17.83 -2.12
C ASN A 101 -2.54 17.92 -1.02
N PRO A 102 -1.73 18.99 -0.95
CA PRO A 102 -0.67 19.11 0.05
C PRO A 102 -1.17 19.14 1.50
N LEU A 103 -2.45 19.43 1.73
CA LEU A 103 -3.08 19.36 3.06
C LEU A 103 -3.56 17.95 3.45
N ASP A 104 -3.61 17.01 2.49
CA ASP A 104 -3.90 15.60 2.75
C ASP A 104 -2.63 14.78 2.52
N SER A 105 -1.93 14.49 3.63
CA SER A 105 -0.64 13.80 3.60
C SER A 105 -0.80 12.39 3.02
N GLN A 106 -0.21 12.19 1.85
CA GLN A 106 -0.19 10.94 1.10
C GLN A 106 1.24 10.44 0.93
N VAL A 107 1.41 9.13 0.91
CA VAL A 107 2.71 8.48 0.70
C VAL A 107 2.54 7.32 -0.26
N VAL A 108 3.44 7.22 -1.23
CA VAL A 108 3.62 6.03 -2.07
C VAL A 108 5.09 5.66 -1.99
N SER A 109 5.37 4.42 -1.61
CA SER A 109 6.73 3.91 -1.45
C SER A 109 6.87 2.63 -2.25
N VAL A 110 7.78 2.62 -3.21
CA VAL A 110 8.26 1.39 -3.86
C VAL A 110 9.39 0.85 -2.99
N THR A 111 9.18 -0.30 -2.35
CA THR A 111 10.12 -0.85 -1.35
C THR A 111 10.90 -2.05 -1.87
N PHE A 112 10.50 -2.62 -3.01
CA PHE A 112 11.26 -3.66 -3.68
C PHE A 112 11.07 -3.61 -5.20
N MET A 113 12.08 -4.09 -5.90
CA MET A 113 12.05 -4.40 -7.32
C MET A 113 12.97 -5.59 -7.56
N ASN A 114 12.45 -6.62 -8.21
CA ASN A 114 13.15 -7.85 -8.56
C ASN A 114 13.07 -8.06 -10.07
N SER A 115 14.24 -8.22 -10.69
CA SER A 115 14.42 -8.59 -12.10
C SER A 115 15.29 -9.84 -12.19
N GLY A 116 15.47 -10.39 -13.39
CA GLY A 116 16.41 -11.50 -13.63
C GLY A 116 17.85 -11.18 -13.17
N ASN A 117 18.69 -12.21 -13.11
CA ASN A 117 20.05 -12.16 -12.54
C ASN A 117 21.17 -12.27 -13.59
N ASP A 118 20.83 -12.20 -14.89
CA ASP A 118 21.80 -12.29 -15.99
C ASP A 118 22.11 -10.89 -16.53
N THR A 119 23.38 -10.60 -16.79
CA THR A 119 23.82 -9.30 -17.32
C THR A 119 23.70 -9.20 -18.84
N ASP A 120 23.64 -10.33 -19.53
CA ASP A 120 23.66 -10.42 -20.99
C ASP A 120 22.26 -10.69 -21.58
N GLU A 121 21.26 -10.94 -20.73
CA GLU A 121 19.90 -11.25 -21.13
C GLU A 121 18.88 -10.26 -20.54
N MET A 122 17.99 -9.73 -21.39
CA MET A 122 16.88 -8.89 -20.92
C MET A 122 15.87 -9.74 -20.15
N PRO A 123 15.49 -9.35 -18.92
CA PRO A 123 14.56 -10.14 -18.13
C PRO A 123 13.17 -10.12 -18.77
N PHE A 124 12.56 -11.30 -18.82
CA PHE A 124 11.19 -11.45 -19.32
C PHE A 124 10.14 -10.83 -18.38
N ARG A 125 10.45 -10.75 -17.08
CA ARG A 125 9.53 -10.38 -16.02
C ARG A 125 10.26 -9.52 -14.98
N VAL A 126 9.64 -8.40 -14.62
CA VAL A 126 10.04 -7.57 -13.48
C VAL A 126 8.87 -7.47 -12.52
N GLU A 127 9.16 -7.69 -11.24
CA GLU A 127 8.19 -7.57 -10.16
C GLU A 127 8.62 -6.46 -9.22
N PHE A 128 7.74 -5.52 -8.92
CA PHE A 128 8.00 -4.45 -7.97
C PHE A 128 6.75 -4.14 -7.17
N GLY A 129 6.92 -3.42 -6.07
CA GLY A 129 5.80 -3.06 -5.22
C GLY A 129 6.23 -2.34 -3.97
N GLY A 130 5.25 -2.09 -3.10
CA GLY A 130 5.50 -1.50 -1.81
C GLY A 130 4.22 -1.06 -1.13
N THR A 131 4.26 0.11 -0.49
CA THR A 131 3.22 0.58 0.42
C THR A 131 2.64 1.91 -0.02
N LEU A 132 1.39 2.15 0.36
CA LEU A 132 0.75 3.45 0.25
C LEU A 132 0.10 3.85 1.58
N ARG A 133 0.05 5.15 1.85
CA ARG A 133 -0.63 5.72 3.02
C ARG A 133 -1.43 6.95 2.65
N ALA A 134 -2.59 7.12 3.26
CA ALA A 134 -3.40 8.34 3.15
C ALA A 134 -4.20 8.56 4.44
N PHE A 135 -4.41 9.82 4.80
CA PHE A 135 -5.18 10.17 6.00
C PHE A 135 -6.69 10.09 5.78
N SER A 136 -7.17 10.52 4.62
CA SER A 136 -8.59 10.41 4.25
C SER A 136 -8.88 9.11 3.50
N ASN A 137 -10.08 8.55 3.70
CA ASN A 137 -10.52 7.37 2.94
C ASN A 137 -10.66 7.67 1.45
N THR A 138 -11.09 8.90 1.09
CA THR A 138 -11.19 9.33 -0.30
C THR A 138 -9.84 9.33 -0.99
N SER A 139 -8.81 9.94 -0.39
CA SER A 139 -7.47 9.93 -0.97
C SER A 139 -6.84 8.55 -0.96
N PHE A 140 -7.17 7.70 0.02
CA PHE A 140 -6.74 6.30 -0.01
C PHE A 140 -7.25 5.55 -1.25
N GLN A 141 -8.54 5.68 -1.57
CA GLN A 141 -9.13 5.05 -2.77
C GLN A 141 -8.58 5.67 -4.07
N GLN A 142 -8.35 6.99 -4.08
CA GLN A 142 -7.73 7.66 -5.22
C GLN A 142 -6.30 7.18 -5.46
N LEU A 143 -5.49 7.02 -4.41
CA LEU A 143 -4.13 6.48 -4.54
C LEU A 143 -4.14 5.07 -5.14
N LEU A 144 -5.00 4.17 -4.67
CA LEU A 144 -5.11 2.82 -5.23
C LEU A 144 -5.38 2.86 -6.74
N LYS A 145 -6.35 3.68 -7.16
CA LYS A 145 -6.70 3.84 -8.56
C LYS A 145 -5.56 4.45 -9.38
N ARG A 146 -4.92 5.51 -8.90
CA ARG A 146 -3.82 6.19 -9.62
C ARG A 146 -2.59 5.31 -9.74
N ILE A 147 -2.27 4.50 -8.73
CA ILE A 147 -1.19 3.52 -8.81
C ILE A 147 -1.44 2.54 -9.95
N GLU A 148 -2.67 2.02 -10.07
CA GLU A 148 -3.04 1.13 -11.18
C GLU A 148 -2.92 1.83 -12.54
N GLU A 149 -3.46 3.04 -12.68
CA GLU A 149 -3.44 3.82 -13.92
C GLU A 149 -2.04 4.29 -14.36
N VAL A 150 -1.08 4.41 -13.44
CA VAL A 150 0.31 4.78 -13.76
C VAL A 150 1.14 3.57 -14.21
N ILE A 151 0.76 2.36 -13.79
CA ILE A 151 1.49 1.13 -14.07
C ILE A 151 1.03 0.48 -15.38
N ILE A 152 -0.24 0.69 -15.77
CA ILE A 152 -0.84 0.19 -17.04
C ILE A 152 -0.55 1.16 -18.18
#